data_AF-A0A1G4JG00-F1
#
_entry.id   AF-A0A1G4JG00-F1
#
_cell.length_a   1.000
_cell.length_b   1.000
_cell.length_c   1.000
_cell.angle_alpha   90.00
_cell.angle_beta   90.00
_cell.angle_gamma   90.00
#
_symmetry.space_group_name_H-M   'P 1'
#
loop_
_entity.id
_entity.type
_entity.pdbx_description
1 polymer ?
#
loop_
_entity_poly.entity_id
_entity_poly.type
_entity_poly.pdbx_seq_one_letter_code
_entity_poly.pdbx_strand_id
1 'polypeptide(L)'
;MWLYVYICLVLSSQVIGVAISLIDSVPGQITLPTTTLVATRASTSTSLAAFSWTTLRTTVFRSRTIHPESSTSSSVVKETLSSTSSGSGSGSASTSSSSSSSSSSSSSSSSQFASQILQEHNAYRRLHNVPELQWSTTLQNVAASYANEYNCNGTLIHSNSPYGENLALGYNTSAAVAAWYNEIKLYNFKKPGFSEKTGHFTQLVWKATTQLGCAYVDCGEFYGQYTICNYDPPGNVADQYQLNVLKSHF
;
A
#
# COMPACT_ATOMS: atom_id res chain seq x y z
N MET A 1 -30.40 7.97 1.90
CA MET A 1 -29.09 7.31 2.09
C MET A 1 -29.33 5.82 1.93
N TRP A 2 -28.99 5.24 0.78
CA TRP A 2 -29.15 3.79 0.56
C TRP A 2 -27.85 3.11 0.97
N LEU A 3 -27.94 2.22 1.97
CA LEU A 3 -26.87 1.31 2.33
C LEU A 3 -26.93 0.11 1.37
N TYR A 4 -25.84 -0.19 0.68
CA TYR A 4 -25.66 -1.51 0.08
C TYR A 4 -24.81 -2.35 1.03
N VAL A 5 -25.42 -3.36 1.64
CA VAL A 5 -24.71 -4.35 2.44
C VAL A 5 -24.41 -5.54 1.54
N TYR A 6 -23.12 -5.82 1.31
CA TYR A 6 -22.70 -7.04 0.62
C TYR A 6 -22.39 -8.11 1.67
N ILE A 7 -23.21 -9.16 1.71
CA ILE A 7 -22.92 -10.37 2.50
C ILE A 7 -22.33 -11.41 1.54
N CYS A 8 -21.04 -11.70 1.69
CA CYS A 8 -20.41 -12.86 1.06
C CYS A 8 -20.59 -14.08 1.96
N LEU A 9 -21.44 -15.03 1.57
CA LEU A 9 -21.44 -16.38 2.14
C LEU A 9 -20.53 -17.25 1.27
N VAL A 10 -19.42 -17.72 1.84
CA VAL A 10 -18.53 -18.68 1.20
C VAL A 10 -18.87 -20.07 1.70
N LEU A 11 -19.37 -20.92 0.80
CA LEU A 11 -19.42 -22.37 0.99
C LEU A 11 -18.84 -23.03 -0.26
N SER A 12 -17.71 -23.70 -0.06
CA SER A 12 -17.10 -24.74 -0.90
C SER A 12 -17.28 -24.57 -2.43
N SER A 13 -16.26 -23.98 -3.05
CA SER A 13 -15.76 -24.29 -4.40
C SER A 13 -16.78 -24.51 -5.54
N GLN A 14 -17.70 -23.59 -5.82
CA GLN A 14 -18.23 -23.26 -7.16
C GLN A 14 -19.05 -21.96 -7.08
N VAL A 15 -18.89 -21.03 -8.04
CA VAL A 15 -19.68 -19.79 -8.12
C VAL A 15 -21.02 -20.08 -8.80
N ILE A 16 -22.14 -19.83 -8.11
CA ILE A 16 -23.49 -19.90 -8.70
C ILE A 16 -24.24 -18.62 -8.36
N GLY A 17 -24.51 -17.80 -9.39
CA GLY A 17 -25.64 -16.86 -9.49
C GLY A 17 -25.75 -15.69 -8.49
N VAL A 18 -25.95 -14.49 -9.04
CA VAL A 18 -26.48 -13.35 -8.28
C VAL A 18 -28.01 -13.40 -8.37
N ALA A 19 -28.70 -13.54 -7.23
CA ALA A 19 -30.15 -13.33 -7.17
C ALA A 19 -30.43 -11.84 -6.96
N ILE A 20 -31.06 -11.19 -7.94
CA ILE A 20 -31.66 -9.86 -7.78
C ILE A 20 -33.11 -10.07 -7.40
N SER A 21 -33.47 -9.84 -6.14
CA SER A 21 -34.87 -9.65 -5.77
C SER A 21 -35.16 -8.16 -5.78
N LEU A 22 -36.01 -7.72 -6.71
CA LEU A 22 -36.60 -6.39 -6.65
C LEU A 22 -37.69 -6.43 -5.58
N ILE A 23 -37.46 -5.77 -4.44
CA ILE A 23 -38.54 -5.41 -3.54
C ILE A 23 -39.06 -4.04 -3.99
N ASP A 24 -40.25 -3.98 -4.56
CA ASP A 24 -40.97 -2.72 -4.68
C ASP A 24 -41.35 -2.27 -3.26
N SER A 25 -40.52 -1.42 -2.67
CA SER A 25 -40.79 -0.82 -1.37
C SER A 25 -41.72 0.38 -1.58
N VAL A 26 -43.02 0.13 -1.54
CA VAL A 26 -44.01 1.19 -1.23
C VAL A 26 -43.75 1.64 0.21
N PRO A 27 -43.62 2.95 0.51
CA PRO A 27 -43.43 3.40 1.88
C PRO A 27 -44.67 3.07 2.72
N GLY A 28 -44.54 2.17 3.70
CA GLY A 28 -45.57 1.97 4.74
C GLY A 28 -46.02 0.54 5.06
N GLN A 29 -45.44 -0.52 4.49
CA GLN A 29 -45.78 -1.90 4.91
C GLN A 29 -44.57 -2.79 5.20
N ILE A 30 -44.64 -3.51 6.32
CA ILE A 30 -43.74 -4.61 6.68
C ILE A 30 -44.24 -5.86 5.95
N THR A 31 -43.46 -6.37 4.99
CA THR A 31 -43.72 -7.69 4.39
C THR A 31 -42.54 -8.62 4.66
N LEU A 32 -42.86 -9.81 5.18
CA LEU A 32 -41.89 -10.87 5.51
C LEU A 32 -41.56 -11.67 4.23
N PRO A 33 -40.27 -11.99 3.96
CA PRO A 33 -39.93 -12.75 2.76
C PRO A 33 -40.27 -14.23 2.95
N THR A 34 -41.09 -14.79 2.05
CA THR A 34 -41.31 -16.23 1.90
C THR A 34 -40.44 -16.75 0.76
N THR A 35 -39.55 -17.70 1.05
CA THR A 35 -38.67 -18.33 0.04
C THR A 35 -39.28 -19.66 -0.41
N THR A 36 -39.60 -19.79 -1.69
CA THR A 36 -39.94 -21.09 -2.31
C THR A 36 -38.77 -21.54 -3.18
N LEU A 37 -38.21 -22.73 -2.89
CA LEU A 37 -37.16 -23.36 -3.68
C LEU A 37 -37.79 -24.17 -4.82
N VAL A 38 -37.43 -23.86 -6.07
CA VAL A 38 -37.66 -24.72 -7.23
C VAL A 38 -36.31 -25.16 -7.77
N ALA A 39 -36.05 -26.46 -7.74
CA ALA A 39 -34.86 -27.06 -8.33
C ALA A 39 -35.14 -27.49 -9.77
N THR A 40 -34.33 -27.01 -10.72
CA THR A 40 -34.30 -27.54 -12.08
C THR A 40 -32.87 -27.84 -12.49
N ARG A 41 -32.61 -29.08 -12.90
CA ARG A 41 -31.34 -29.54 -13.48
C ARG A 41 -31.39 -29.37 -15.00
N ALA A 42 -30.31 -28.87 -15.60
CA ALA A 42 -29.87 -29.17 -16.98
C ALA A 42 -28.42 -28.68 -17.12
N SER A 43 -27.43 -29.55 -17.28
CA SER A 43 -26.94 -30.17 -18.53
C SER A 43 -26.10 -29.23 -19.40
N THR A 44 -24.84 -29.64 -19.56
CA THR A 44 -23.69 -29.09 -20.27
C THR A 44 -23.91 -28.79 -21.75
N SER A 45 -23.31 -27.71 -22.28
CA SER A 45 -22.39 -27.77 -23.44
C SER A 45 -21.89 -26.38 -23.87
N THR A 46 -20.60 -26.34 -24.20
CA THR A 46 -19.71 -25.35 -24.84
C THR A 46 -20.27 -24.41 -25.92
N SER A 47 -19.78 -23.16 -25.96
CA SER A 47 -19.28 -22.49 -27.17
C SER A 47 -18.61 -21.15 -26.85
N LEU A 48 -17.50 -20.84 -27.54
CA LEU A 48 -16.71 -19.62 -27.43
C LEU A 48 -17.32 -18.49 -28.28
N ALA A 49 -17.56 -17.31 -27.70
CA ALA A 49 -17.78 -16.08 -28.45
C ALA A 49 -17.34 -14.85 -27.64
N ALA A 50 -16.76 -13.88 -28.34
CA ALA A 50 -15.93 -12.79 -27.86
C ALA A 50 -16.61 -11.81 -26.89
N PHE A 51 -15.92 -11.48 -25.80
CA PHE A 51 -16.29 -10.36 -24.92
C PHE A 51 -15.79 -9.03 -25.50
N SER A 52 -16.71 -8.20 -25.99
CA SER A 52 -16.44 -6.78 -26.24
C SER A 52 -16.61 -5.99 -24.95
N TRP A 53 -15.52 -5.41 -24.44
CA TRP A 53 -15.55 -4.49 -23.32
C TRP A 53 -15.90 -3.09 -23.84
N THR A 54 -17.05 -2.55 -23.44
CA THR A 54 -17.35 -1.12 -23.63
C THR A 54 -17.17 -0.42 -22.29
N THR A 55 -16.11 0.38 -22.16
CA THR A 55 -15.83 1.20 -20.98
C THR A 55 -16.78 2.41 -20.97
N LEU A 56 -17.71 2.48 -20.01
CA LEU A 56 -18.37 3.75 -19.70
C LEU A 56 -17.57 4.49 -18.62
N ARG A 57 -17.07 5.66 -19.01
CA ARG A 57 -16.40 6.63 -18.14
C ARG A 57 -17.41 7.21 -17.16
N THR A 58 -17.12 7.12 -15.86
CA THR A 58 -17.86 7.89 -14.86
C THR A 58 -17.11 9.18 -14.55
N THR A 59 -17.77 10.30 -14.81
CA THR A 59 -17.32 11.65 -14.43
C THR A 59 -17.42 11.81 -12.92
N VAL A 60 -16.29 12.08 -12.26
CA VAL A 60 -16.26 12.43 -10.83
C VAL A 60 -16.52 13.94 -10.70
N PHE A 61 -17.64 14.31 -10.06
CA PHE A 61 -17.88 15.69 -9.64
C PHE A 61 -17.05 16.00 -8.39
N ARG A 62 -16.14 16.96 -8.54
CA ARG A 62 -15.31 17.52 -7.45
C ARG A 62 -16.08 18.66 -6.78
N SER A 63 -16.41 18.51 -5.51
CA SER A 63 -16.87 19.65 -4.71
C SER A 63 -15.67 20.55 -4.37
N ARG A 64 -15.76 21.81 -4.83
CA ARG A 64 -14.78 22.87 -4.60
C ARG A 64 -15.12 23.54 -3.25
N THR A 65 -14.26 23.37 -2.26
CA THR A 65 -14.26 24.24 -1.08
C THR A 65 -13.31 25.40 -1.33
N ILE A 66 -13.83 26.62 -1.15
CA ILE A 66 -13.16 27.89 -1.42
C ILE A 66 -12.27 28.25 -0.22
N HIS A 67 -10.99 28.54 -0.48
CA HIS A 67 -10.06 29.16 0.46
C HIS A 67 -10.36 30.67 0.60
N PRO A 68 -10.02 31.26 1.75
CA PRO A 68 -9.39 32.57 1.76
C PRO A 68 -7.88 32.43 2.02
N GLU A 69 -7.09 33.02 1.12
CA GLU A 69 -5.67 33.34 1.31
C GLU A 69 -5.48 34.29 2.50
N SER A 70 -4.38 34.12 3.23
CA SER A 70 -3.72 35.25 3.87
C SER A 70 -2.21 35.15 3.63
N SER A 71 -1.74 36.11 2.86
CA SER A 71 -0.36 36.45 2.56
C SER A 71 0.35 37.06 3.77
N THR A 72 1.59 36.68 4.06
CA THR A 72 2.61 37.63 4.56
C THR A 72 4.03 37.11 4.24
N SER A 73 4.77 37.91 3.49
CA SER A 73 6.21 37.80 3.22
C SER A 73 7.05 38.28 4.40
N SER A 74 8.25 37.73 4.62
CA SER A 74 9.55 38.44 4.53
C SER A 74 10.69 37.76 5.31
N SER A 75 11.70 37.33 4.54
CA SER A 75 13.12 37.76 4.59
C SER A 75 13.97 37.72 5.88
N VAL A 76 15.07 36.95 5.76
CA VAL A 76 16.49 37.29 6.00
C VAL A 76 16.97 37.52 7.45
N VAL A 77 17.87 36.64 7.93
CA VAL A 77 19.30 36.95 8.14
C VAL A 77 20.16 35.68 8.23
N LYS A 78 21.26 35.70 7.47
CA LYS A 78 22.47 34.89 7.66
C LYS A 78 23.19 35.39 8.90
N GLU A 79 23.67 34.48 9.74
CA GLU A 79 24.95 34.70 10.40
C GLU A 79 25.70 33.38 10.59
N THR A 80 26.90 33.38 10.05
CA THR A 80 27.95 32.36 10.20
C THR A 80 28.76 32.75 11.42
N LEU A 81 29.04 31.83 12.35
CA LEU A 81 30.33 31.78 13.03
C LEU A 81 30.57 30.44 13.73
N SER A 82 31.74 29.91 13.40
CA SER A 82 32.42 28.71 13.86
C SER A 82 32.80 28.80 15.34
N SER A 83 32.87 27.66 16.04
CA SER A 83 34.07 27.29 16.82
C SER A 83 33.99 25.88 17.42
N THR A 84 35.14 25.22 17.31
CA THR A 84 35.59 23.93 17.82
C THR A 84 35.60 23.83 19.34
N SER A 85 35.23 22.69 19.92
CA SER A 85 36.00 22.06 21.01
C SER A 85 35.63 20.60 21.23
N SER A 86 36.68 19.80 21.40
CA SER A 86 36.72 18.37 21.67
C SER A 86 36.29 18.03 23.09
N GLY A 87 35.76 16.83 23.31
CA GLY A 87 35.53 16.30 24.65
C GLY A 87 35.10 14.84 24.64
N SER A 88 36.08 13.94 24.73
CA SER A 88 35.89 12.50 24.97
C SER A 88 35.20 12.23 26.30
N GLY A 89 34.29 11.25 26.32
CA GLY A 89 33.68 10.73 27.54
C GLY A 89 33.20 9.29 27.33
N SER A 90 34.08 8.34 27.61
CA SER A 90 33.77 6.91 27.69
C SER A 90 32.85 6.60 28.87
N GLY A 91 31.85 5.75 28.63
CA GLY A 91 31.00 5.21 29.68
C GLY A 91 30.12 4.06 29.17
N SER A 92 30.74 2.94 28.79
CA SER A 92 30.02 1.68 28.56
C SER A 92 29.77 0.99 29.90
N ALA A 93 28.52 1.01 30.34
CA ALA A 93 27.97 0.03 31.24
C ALA A 93 27.15 -0.96 30.39
N SER A 94 27.38 -2.27 30.55
CA SER A 94 26.35 -3.30 30.36
C SER A 94 26.83 -4.63 30.89
N THR A 95 26.24 -4.94 32.03
CA THR A 95 25.97 -6.25 32.62
C THR A 95 25.49 -7.27 31.58
N SER A 96 26.05 -8.46 31.69
CA SER A 96 25.69 -9.67 30.96
C SER A 96 24.27 -10.15 31.30
N SER A 97 23.51 -10.39 30.25
CA SER A 97 22.24 -11.10 30.19
C SER A 97 22.40 -12.62 30.35
N SER A 98 21.40 -13.26 30.95
CA SER A 98 20.96 -14.63 30.63
C SER A 98 19.43 -14.67 30.83
N SER A 99 18.66 -14.64 29.73
CA SER A 99 18.00 -15.79 29.07
C SER A 99 16.94 -16.45 29.98
N SER A 100 15.70 -16.72 29.57
CA SER A 100 15.13 -16.89 28.23
C SER A 100 13.64 -17.25 28.36
N SER A 101 12.97 -17.26 27.21
CA SER A 101 11.86 -18.16 26.81
C SER A 101 10.46 -17.55 26.66
N SER A 102 10.27 -16.82 25.55
CA SER A 102 8.95 -16.69 24.89
C SER A 102 8.99 -16.20 23.41
N SER A 103 10.16 -16.08 22.77
CA SER A 103 10.33 -15.33 21.49
C SER A 103 10.32 -16.16 20.19
N SER A 104 9.92 -17.43 20.20
CA SER A 104 9.98 -18.29 19.00
C SER A 104 8.82 -18.09 18.00
N SER A 105 7.70 -17.52 18.42
CA SER A 105 6.53 -17.28 17.54
C SER A 105 6.55 -15.92 16.83
N SER A 106 7.12 -14.88 17.45
CA SER A 106 7.21 -13.54 16.84
C SER A 106 8.36 -13.41 15.84
N SER A 107 9.42 -14.20 16.00
CA SER A 107 10.57 -14.24 15.09
C SER A 107 10.28 -15.00 13.78
N SER A 108 9.38 -15.99 13.81
CA SER A 108 8.97 -16.76 12.62
C SER A 108 7.98 -15.98 11.75
N SER A 109 6.98 -15.32 12.32
CA SER A 109 6.03 -14.49 11.56
C SER A 109 6.70 -13.26 10.93
N SER A 110 7.65 -12.62 11.64
CA SER A 110 8.37 -11.45 11.10
C SER A 110 9.33 -11.82 9.97
N SER A 111 9.98 -13.00 10.05
CA SER A 111 10.83 -13.50 8.95
C SER A 111 10.01 -13.92 7.73
N GLN A 112 8.81 -14.51 7.92
CA GLN A 112 7.88 -14.80 6.82
C GLN A 112 7.43 -13.52 6.11
N PHE A 113 6.97 -12.51 6.87
CA PHE A 113 6.59 -11.21 6.32
C PHE A 113 7.72 -10.56 5.50
N ALA A 114 8.92 -10.47 6.07
CA ALA A 114 10.08 -9.86 5.40
C ALA A 114 10.43 -10.59 4.09
N SER A 115 10.41 -11.93 4.11
CA SER A 115 10.69 -12.73 2.93
C SER A 115 9.62 -12.55 1.84
N GLN A 116 8.34 -12.54 2.21
CA GLN A 116 7.21 -12.41 1.28
C GLN A 116 7.22 -11.04 0.60
N ILE A 117 7.28 -9.96 1.40
CA ILE A 117 7.20 -8.61 0.84
C ILE A 117 8.40 -8.33 -0.07
N LEU A 118 9.61 -8.78 0.28
CA LEU A 118 10.79 -8.63 -0.56
C LEU A 118 10.65 -9.41 -1.88
N GLN A 119 10.17 -10.66 -1.83
CA GLN A 119 9.98 -11.48 -3.03
C GLN A 119 8.99 -10.84 -4.01
N GLU A 120 7.91 -10.25 -3.52
CA GLU A 120 6.91 -9.59 -4.35
C GLU A 120 7.43 -8.30 -4.99
N HIS A 121 8.18 -7.49 -4.25
CA HIS A 121 8.89 -6.34 -4.83
C HIS A 121 9.81 -6.80 -5.96
N ASN A 122 10.62 -7.82 -5.70
CA ASN A 122 11.58 -8.33 -6.68
C ASN A 122 10.90 -8.99 -7.88
N ALA A 123 9.72 -9.60 -7.71
CA ALA A 123 8.91 -10.11 -8.82
C ALA A 123 8.52 -9.01 -9.80
N TYR A 124 8.02 -7.88 -9.31
CA TYR A 124 7.68 -6.74 -10.17
C TYR A 124 8.92 -6.06 -10.74
N ARG A 125 9.99 -5.89 -9.96
CA ARG A 125 11.25 -5.28 -10.44
C ARG A 125 11.88 -6.07 -11.59
N ARG A 126 11.80 -7.41 -11.56
CA ARG A 126 12.23 -8.25 -12.69
C ARG A 126 11.50 -7.93 -13.99
N LEU A 127 10.19 -7.60 -13.94
CA LEU A 127 9.44 -7.19 -15.14
C LEU A 127 10.01 -5.92 -15.79
N HIS A 128 10.72 -5.09 -15.03
CA HIS A 128 11.30 -3.83 -15.50
C HIS A 128 12.80 -3.91 -15.80
N ASN A 129 13.41 -5.10 -15.71
CA ASN A 129 14.85 -5.31 -15.86
C ASN A 129 15.70 -4.38 -14.96
N VAL A 130 15.20 -4.11 -13.74
CA VAL A 130 15.96 -3.38 -12.71
C VAL A 130 16.49 -4.36 -11.66
N PRO A 131 17.64 -4.07 -11.00
CA PRO A 131 18.23 -4.96 -10.00
C PRO A 131 17.26 -5.29 -8.87
N GLU A 132 17.36 -6.49 -8.31
CA GLU A 132 16.59 -6.89 -7.14
C GLU A 132 17.02 -6.10 -5.89
N LEU A 133 16.06 -5.84 -5.01
CA LEU A 133 16.30 -5.25 -3.70
C LEU A 133 16.86 -6.31 -2.74
N GLN A 134 17.66 -5.84 -1.79
CA GLN A 134 18.13 -6.60 -0.65
C GLN A 134 17.44 -6.13 0.63
N TRP A 135 17.14 -7.05 1.54
CA TRP A 135 16.57 -6.68 2.83
C TRP A 135 17.57 -5.91 3.68
N SER A 136 17.11 -4.85 4.34
CA SER A 136 17.88 -4.08 5.31
C SER A 136 17.17 -4.04 6.65
N THR A 137 17.77 -4.67 7.66
CA THR A 137 17.28 -4.63 9.04
C THR A 137 17.26 -3.19 9.58
N THR A 138 18.18 -2.33 9.13
CA THR A 138 18.19 -0.90 9.49
C THR A 138 16.92 -0.19 9.01
N LEU A 139 16.54 -0.38 7.74
CA LEU A 139 15.32 0.21 7.18
C LEU A 139 14.07 -0.39 7.82
N GLN A 140 14.07 -1.70 8.08
CA GLN A 140 12.98 -2.37 8.79
C GLN A 140 12.76 -1.76 10.18
N ASN A 141 13.82 -1.49 10.94
CA ASN A 141 13.69 -0.90 12.27
C ASN A 141 13.11 0.52 12.23
N VAL A 142 13.47 1.31 11.21
CA VAL A 142 12.91 2.65 10.99
C VAL A 142 11.42 2.56 10.65
N ALA A 143 11.07 1.68 9.70
CA ALA A 143 9.68 1.40 9.34
C ALA A 143 8.86 0.92 10.54
N ALA A 144 9.43 0.02 11.37
CA ALA A 144 8.77 -0.51 12.56
C ALA A 144 8.54 0.57 13.63
N SER A 145 9.51 1.46 13.86
CA SER A 145 9.35 2.57 14.79
C SER A 145 8.15 3.43 14.39
N TYR A 146 8.04 3.79 13.11
CA TYR A 146 6.94 4.62 12.62
C TYR A 146 5.60 3.87 12.63
N ALA A 147 5.59 2.58 12.25
CA ALA A 147 4.37 1.76 12.27
C ALA A 147 3.80 1.59 13.68
N ASN A 148 4.65 1.44 14.69
CA ASN A 148 4.23 1.30 16.09
C ASN A 148 3.60 2.56 16.67
N GLU A 149 3.82 3.73 16.07
CA GLU A 149 3.19 5.00 16.44
C GLU A 149 1.87 5.24 15.70
N TYR A 150 1.52 4.39 14.72
CA TYR A 150 0.31 4.55 13.94
C TYR A 150 -0.93 4.32 14.79
N ASN A 151 -1.76 5.35 14.93
CA ASN A 151 -2.96 5.33 15.78
C ASN A 151 -4.21 4.73 15.09
N CYS A 152 -4.04 4.05 13.96
CA CYS A 152 -5.13 3.39 13.24
C CYS A 152 -6.32 4.31 12.93
N ASN A 153 -6.04 5.54 12.49
CA ASN A 153 -7.07 6.56 12.23
C ASN A 153 -7.53 6.65 10.76
N GLY A 154 -7.07 5.75 9.90
CA GLY A 154 -7.42 5.73 8.47
C GLY A 154 -6.69 6.75 7.60
N THR A 155 -5.82 7.59 8.17
CA THR A 155 -5.05 8.58 7.40
C THR A 155 -3.63 8.07 7.19
N LEU A 156 -3.09 8.24 5.99
CA LEU A 156 -1.70 7.90 5.67
C LEU A 156 -0.88 9.18 5.56
N ILE A 157 0.14 9.31 6.39
CA ILE A 157 1.05 10.46 6.42
C ILE A 157 2.45 9.90 6.33
N HIS A 158 3.28 10.48 5.47
CA HIS A 158 4.67 10.07 5.35
C HIS A 158 5.47 10.42 6.62
N SER A 159 6.44 9.57 6.95
CA SER A 159 7.41 9.89 8.00
C SER A 159 8.35 11.02 7.58
N ASN A 160 9.11 11.57 8.53
CA ASN A 160 10.22 12.49 8.25
C ASN A 160 11.57 11.76 8.05
N SER A 161 11.54 10.45 7.79
CA SER A 161 12.78 9.68 7.57
C SER A 161 13.48 10.12 6.27
N PRO A 162 14.81 9.96 6.16
CA PRO A 162 15.54 10.33 4.94
C PRO A 162 15.38 9.32 3.79
N TYR A 163 14.59 8.25 3.98
CA TYR A 163 14.44 7.15 3.03
C TYR A 163 13.24 7.37 2.11
N GLY A 164 13.21 6.64 0.99
CA GLY A 164 11.99 6.53 0.20
C GLY A 164 10.92 5.80 1.02
N GLU A 165 9.64 6.00 0.72
CA GLU A 165 8.56 5.44 1.55
C GLU A 165 7.29 5.13 0.75
N ASN A 166 6.72 3.95 0.99
CA ASN A 166 5.37 3.61 0.57
C ASN A 166 4.53 3.19 1.78
N LEU A 167 3.27 3.62 1.80
CA LEU A 167 2.29 3.33 2.86
C LEU A 167 1.07 2.63 2.28
N ALA A 168 0.47 1.72 3.06
CA ALA A 168 -0.77 1.05 2.70
C ALA A 168 -1.60 0.76 3.96
N LEU A 169 -2.93 0.74 3.82
CA LEU A 169 -3.87 0.35 4.87
C LEU A 169 -4.99 -0.48 4.28
N GLY A 170 -5.41 -1.54 4.98
CA GLY A 170 -6.51 -2.41 4.57
C GLY A 170 -6.11 -3.49 3.56
N TYR A 171 -4.81 -3.65 3.31
CA TYR A 171 -4.28 -4.67 2.42
C TYR A 171 -3.44 -5.66 3.22
N ASN A 172 -3.57 -6.95 2.92
CA ASN A 172 -2.50 -7.88 3.30
C ASN A 172 -1.21 -7.56 2.53
N THR A 173 -0.10 -8.13 2.97
CA THR A 173 1.24 -7.89 2.41
C THR A 173 1.27 -7.96 0.87
N SER A 174 0.76 -9.06 0.29
CA SER A 174 0.66 -9.24 -1.17
C SER A 174 -0.16 -8.18 -1.88
N ALA A 175 -1.32 -7.87 -1.31
CA ALA A 175 -2.25 -6.93 -1.90
C ALA A 175 -1.70 -5.49 -1.83
N ALA A 176 -0.91 -5.13 -0.82
CA ALA A 176 -0.28 -3.82 -0.71
C ALA A 176 0.73 -3.59 -1.84
N VAL A 177 1.66 -4.54 -2.03
CA VAL A 177 2.67 -4.46 -3.10
C VAL A 177 2.02 -4.45 -4.48
N ALA A 178 1.00 -5.29 -4.69
CA ALA A 178 0.23 -5.31 -5.92
C ALA A 178 -0.54 -4.00 -6.16
N ALA A 179 -1.11 -3.38 -5.13
CA ALA A 179 -1.81 -2.10 -5.23
C ALA A 179 -0.84 -0.97 -5.64
N TRP A 180 0.32 -0.88 -4.99
CA TRP A 180 1.37 0.06 -5.36
C TRP A 180 1.84 -0.15 -6.80
N TYR A 181 2.10 -1.39 -7.22
CA TYR A 181 2.52 -1.67 -8.59
C TYR A 181 1.45 -1.32 -9.63
N ASN A 182 0.17 -1.56 -9.33
CA ASN A 182 -0.95 -1.32 -10.25
C ASN A 182 -1.09 0.14 -10.70
N GLU A 183 -0.47 1.09 -10.00
CA GLU A 183 -0.36 2.48 -10.45
C GLU A 183 0.39 2.64 -11.78
N ILE A 184 1.14 1.63 -12.24
CA ILE A 184 1.73 1.58 -13.58
C ILE A 184 0.71 1.89 -14.69
N LYS A 185 -0.56 1.51 -14.48
CA LYS A 185 -1.68 1.78 -15.40
C LYS A 185 -1.93 3.27 -15.64
N LEU A 186 -1.49 4.11 -14.71
CA LEU A 186 -1.62 5.56 -14.76
C LEU A 186 -0.30 6.26 -15.15
N TYR A 187 0.82 5.52 -15.19
CA TYR A 187 2.14 6.09 -15.47
C TYR A 187 2.36 6.34 -16.97
N ASN A 188 2.71 7.58 -17.32
CA ASN A 188 3.02 7.95 -18.70
C ASN A 188 4.53 7.87 -18.97
N PHE A 189 4.99 6.74 -19.48
CA PHE A 189 6.41 6.56 -19.85
C PHE A 189 6.93 7.50 -20.95
N LYS A 190 6.06 8.19 -21.71
CA LYS A 190 6.47 9.21 -22.69
C LYS A 190 6.69 10.59 -22.05
N LYS A 191 6.16 10.79 -20.84
CA LYS A 191 6.30 12.01 -20.04
C LYS A 191 6.65 11.59 -18.60
N PRO A 192 7.85 11.04 -18.38
CA PRO A 192 8.25 10.53 -17.08
C PRO A 192 8.27 11.67 -16.05
N GLY A 193 7.85 11.39 -14.83
CA GLY A 193 7.84 12.36 -13.75
C GLY A 193 7.00 11.90 -12.57
N PHE A 194 6.93 12.75 -11.55
CA PHE A 194 6.10 12.50 -10.38
C PHE A 194 4.62 12.71 -10.66
N SER A 195 3.79 11.89 -10.03
CA SER A 195 2.39 12.21 -9.77
C SER A 195 1.95 11.49 -8.48
N GLU A 196 1.01 12.08 -7.74
CA GLU A 196 0.44 11.45 -6.54
C GLU A 196 -0.22 10.09 -6.83
N LYS A 197 -0.57 9.82 -8.10
CA LYS A 197 -1.23 8.59 -8.53
C LYS A 197 -0.27 7.48 -8.96
N THR A 198 1.03 7.77 -9.00
CA THR A 198 2.06 6.86 -9.53
C THR A 198 3.29 6.76 -8.66
N GLY A 199 3.34 7.52 -7.55
CA GLY A 199 4.51 7.62 -6.68
C GLY A 199 4.91 6.28 -6.05
N HIS A 200 3.92 5.44 -5.72
CA HIS A 200 4.21 4.15 -5.11
C HIS A 200 4.82 3.18 -6.13
N PHE A 201 4.25 3.13 -7.34
CA PHE A 201 4.82 2.36 -8.44
C PHE A 201 6.24 2.80 -8.76
N THR A 202 6.47 4.11 -8.94
CA THR A 202 7.79 4.60 -9.34
C THR A 202 8.85 4.33 -8.29
N GLN A 203 8.52 4.40 -7.00
CA GLN A 203 9.43 4.00 -5.92
C GLN A 203 9.73 2.50 -5.95
N LEU A 204 8.71 1.66 -6.11
CA LEU A 204 8.85 0.20 -6.10
C LEU A 204 9.82 -0.28 -7.19
N VAL A 205 9.70 0.26 -8.41
CA VAL A 205 10.55 -0.12 -9.55
C VAL A 205 11.79 0.78 -9.73
N TRP A 206 12.09 1.66 -8.78
CA TRP A 206 13.19 2.62 -8.92
C TRP A 206 14.53 1.90 -9.07
N LYS A 207 15.16 2.04 -10.24
CA LYS A 207 16.38 1.28 -10.59
C LYS A 207 17.53 1.46 -9.60
N ALA A 208 17.78 2.69 -9.15
CA ALA A 208 18.91 3.01 -8.27
C ALA A 208 18.69 2.59 -6.80
N THR A 209 17.44 2.32 -6.39
CA THR A 209 17.16 1.80 -5.04
C THR A 209 17.66 0.36 -4.95
N THR A 210 18.39 0.04 -3.88
CA THR A 210 19.04 -1.26 -3.69
C THR A 210 18.59 -1.98 -2.42
N GLN A 211 18.09 -1.26 -1.43
CA GLN A 211 17.68 -1.80 -0.14
C GLN A 211 16.21 -1.54 0.15
N LEU A 212 15.59 -2.49 0.84
CA LEU A 212 14.20 -2.44 1.32
C LEU A 212 14.15 -2.87 2.78
N GLY A 213 13.36 -2.18 3.59
CA GLY A 213 12.93 -2.69 4.88
C GLY A 213 11.53 -2.22 5.19
N CYS A 214 10.69 -3.14 5.63
CA CYS A 214 9.27 -2.87 5.86
C CYS A 214 8.84 -3.33 7.24
N ALA A 215 7.74 -2.77 7.72
CA ALA A 215 7.04 -3.22 8.91
C ALA A 215 5.53 -3.08 8.71
N TYR A 216 4.78 -3.72 9.59
CA TYR A 216 3.34 -3.59 9.61
C TYR A 216 2.81 -3.62 11.05
N VAL A 217 1.62 -3.04 11.25
CA VAL A 217 0.79 -3.24 12.44
C VAL A 217 -0.62 -3.65 12.01
N ASP A 218 -1.31 -4.40 12.85
CA ASP A 218 -2.70 -4.77 12.63
C ASP A 218 -3.62 -3.76 13.33
N CYS A 219 -4.43 -3.03 12.55
CA CYS A 219 -5.41 -2.06 13.03
C CYS A 219 -6.81 -2.67 13.24
N GLY A 220 -6.90 -4.00 13.37
CA GLY A 220 -8.13 -4.73 13.65
C GLY A 220 -9.03 -4.87 12.42
N GLU A 221 -10.23 -5.43 12.61
CA GLU A 221 -11.11 -5.84 11.50
C GLU A 221 -11.55 -4.68 10.58
N PHE A 222 -11.68 -3.46 11.12
CA PHE A 222 -12.19 -2.32 10.36
C PHE A 222 -11.16 -1.75 9.39
N TYR A 223 -9.93 -1.51 9.86
CA TYR A 223 -8.87 -0.92 9.06
C TYR A 223 -7.89 -1.94 8.46
N GLY A 224 -7.80 -3.13 9.06
CA GLY A 224 -6.88 -4.18 8.66
C GLY A 224 -5.42 -3.82 8.89
N GLN A 225 -4.54 -4.40 8.08
CA GLN A 225 -3.10 -4.19 8.19
C GLN A 225 -2.69 -2.80 7.67
N TYR A 226 -1.91 -2.08 8.47
CA TYR A 226 -1.12 -0.91 8.05
C TYR A 226 0.30 -1.38 7.71
N THR A 227 0.77 -1.10 6.49
CA THR A 227 2.12 -1.48 6.03
C THR A 227 2.89 -0.24 5.63
N ILE A 228 4.15 -0.15 6.08
CA ILE A 228 5.12 0.85 5.66
C ILE A 228 6.38 0.14 5.14
N CYS A 229 6.90 0.60 4.01
CA CYS A 229 8.18 0.18 3.46
C CYS A 229 9.09 1.37 3.25
N ASN A 230 10.32 1.28 3.75
CA ASN A 230 11.40 2.23 3.48
C ASN A 230 12.40 1.70 2.45
N TYR A 231 12.91 2.62 1.61
CA TYR A 231 13.75 2.34 0.45
C TYR A 231 15.03 3.17 0.49
N ASP A 232 16.17 2.54 0.18
CA ASP A 232 17.47 3.22 0.13
C ASP A 232 18.30 2.80 -1.09
N PRO A 233 18.91 3.73 -1.83
CA PRO A 233 18.63 5.18 -1.84
C PRO A 233 17.15 5.50 -2.15
N PRO A 234 16.63 6.66 -1.73
CA PRO A 234 15.25 7.07 -2.00
C PRO A 234 15.00 7.18 -3.51
N GLY A 235 13.81 6.76 -3.93
CA GLY A 235 13.31 6.94 -5.28
C GLY A 235 12.63 8.29 -5.46
N ASN A 236 11.89 8.42 -6.56
CA ASN A 236 11.05 9.59 -6.86
C ASN A 236 11.79 10.94 -6.91
N VAL A 237 13.12 10.91 -7.07
CA VAL A 237 13.94 12.12 -7.20
C VAL A 237 13.60 12.84 -8.51
N ALA A 238 13.36 14.14 -8.40
CA ALA A 238 13.08 15.00 -9.55
C ALA A 238 14.14 14.83 -10.65
N ASP A 239 13.69 14.87 -11.91
CA ASP A 239 14.53 14.75 -13.11
C ASP A 239 15.28 13.41 -13.30
N GLN A 240 15.08 12.42 -12.43
CA GLN A 240 15.74 11.11 -12.54
C GLN A 240 14.82 9.98 -13.02
N TYR A 241 13.54 10.27 -13.28
CA TYR A 241 12.53 9.26 -13.62
C TYR A 241 12.86 8.48 -14.90
N GLN A 242 13.35 9.16 -15.94
CA GLN A 242 13.63 8.54 -17.24
C GLN A 242 14.70 7.44 -17.14
N LEU A 243 15.63 7.56 -16.19
CA LEU A 243 16.72 6.59 -15.97
C LEU A 243 16.35 5.49 -14.98
N ASN A 244 15.35 5.73 -14.12
CA ASN A 244 15.02 4.85 -13.01
C ASN A 244 13.71 4.10 -13.14
N VAL A 245 12.76 4.59 -13.94
CA VAL A 245 11.45 3.96 -14.15
C VAL A 245 11.38 3.42 -15.57
N LEU A 246 11.93 2.23 -15.75
CA LEU A 246 11.99 1.57 -17.06
C LEU A 246 10.62 0.98 -17.41
N LYS A 247 10.34 0.78 -18.70
CA LYS A 247 9.12 0.08 -19.12
C LYS A 247 9.20 -1.41 -18.75
N SER A 248 8.05 -1.99 -18.43
CA SER A 248 7.91 -3.45 -18.38
C SER A 248 8.17 -4.04 -19.77
N HIS A 249 8.74 -5.25 -19.83
CA HIS A 249 8.98 -5.98 -21.08
C HIS A 249 7.81 -6.89 -21.51
N PHE A 250 6.66 -6.78 -20.84
CA PHE A 250 5.39 -7.41 -21.19
C PHE A 250 4.32 -6.37 -21.51
#